data_AF-A0A173T2B0-F1
#
_entry.id   AF-A0A173T2B0-F1
#
_cell.length_a   1.000
_cell.length_b   1.000
_cell.length_c   1.000
_cell.angle_alpha   90.00
_cell.angle_beta   90.00
_cell.angle_gamma   90.00
#
_symmetry.space_group_name_H-M   'P 1'
#
loop_
_entity.id
_entity.type
_entity.pdbx_description
1 polymer ?
#
loop_
_entity_poly.entity_id
_entity_poly.type
_entity_poly.pdbx_seq_one_letter_code
_entity_poly.pdbx_strand_id
1 'polypeptide(L)'
;MLQIKNPVLPGFNADPSIIRVDDTYYIANSTFEWFPGVRLHESKDLVHWNLLPSALSTTTLLDMKGNPSSGGIWAPDLSYADGKFWLIYTDVKVTEGPFKDMINYLTTAEDIRGSWSDPIRVNGVGFDASLFHDDDGRKYLVQQTWDHREYHHAFDGITVTEFDTETMKLKPETARTIYAGTDVKLVEGPHLYKINGYYYLFAAQGGTVWTHQEVVARSKTLDALSFETEPGDPFITNFDTPELEIQKQGHGALVETPGGEWYYASLCGRPWNHENESSIDPRGWCPLGRETAIQKVYWDEEGWPRIEGGHGGKVLVDAPKDAILTEAPADHSMHDEFDTPKLHDEWNTLRVPFTEEMGTTGDGRLTLVGKGSLSNKHELSLVAKRWQAFNFDAEVKVKFDPFNYQQMAGLTNFYNDKHWSFAFVTWNEKNGRVIEVAECNRGGYRSFLRDDAIPVPDDVEFVWLRTKVRKQSYSYEYSFDGKNYTEIPGTLDAAVLSDDYVLQSYGGFFTGAFVGMACVDYSGYDQTAEFRSFDYKELD
;
A
#
# COMPACT_ATOMS: atom_id res chain seq x y z
N MET A 1 15.95 -18.05 19.77
CA MET A 1 16.37 -17.90 18.36
C MET A 1 15.70 -16.66 17.82
N LEU A 2 16.33 -15.94 16.91
CA LEU A 2 15.70 -14.80 16.25
C LEU A 2 14.48 -15.30 15.45
N GLN A 3 13.36 -14.58 15.52
CA GLN A 3 12.12 -14.95 14.83
C GLN A 3 11.59 -13.75 14.06
N ILE A 4 11.05 -14.04 12.88
CA ILE A 4 10.22 -13.13 12.10
C ILE A 4 8.85 -13.09 12.77
N LYS A 5 8.36 -11.90 13.10
CA LYS A 5 6.98 -11.67 13.58
C LYS A 5 6.19 -10.99 12.47
N ASN A 6 5.26 -11.73 11.88
CA ASN A 6 4.39 -11.22 10.82
C ASN A 6 3.26 -10.36 11.38
N PRO A 7 2.81 -9.33 10.63
CA PRO A 7 3.42 -8.81 9.39
C PRO A 7 4.77 -8.13 9.64
N VAL A 8 5.75 -8.34 8.76
CA VAL A 8 7.06 -7.68 8.82
C VAL A 8 7.01 -6.21 8.38
N LEU A 9 6.06 -5.87 7.51
CA LEU A 9 5.76 -4.49 7.12
C LEU A 9 4.27 -4.23 7.41
N PRO A 10 3.94 -3.69 8.59
CA PRO A 10 2.55 -3.45 8.99
C PRO A 10 1.98 -2.19 8.34
N GLY A 11 0.64 -2.09 8.37
CA GLY A 11 -0.08 -1.08 7.60
C GLY A 11 -0.01 -1.33 6.09
N PHE A 12 -0.52 -0.39 5.31
CA PHE A 12 -0.64 -0.52 3.86
C PHE A 12 0.73 -0.75 3.15
N ASN A 13 1.10 -2.00 2.94
CA ASN A 13 2.31 -2.48 2.28
C ASN A 13 1.94 -3.77 1.54
N ALA A 14 1.15 -3.63 0.48
CA ALA A 14 0.61 -4.75 -0.28
C ALA A 14 1.56 -5.23 -1.39
N ASP A 15 1.23 -6.38 -1.97
CA ASP A 15 1.83 -6.92 -3.20
C ASP A 15 3.38 -6.95 -3.15
N PRO A 16 4.00 -7.62 -2.15
CA PRO A 16 5.45 -7.59 -1.95
C PRO A 16 6.23 -8.35 -3.04
N SER A 17 7.07 -7.61 -3.77
CA SER A 17 8.12 -8.20 -4.62
C SER A 17 9.44 -8.19 -3.87
N ILE A 18 9.85 -9.36 -3.35
CA ILE A 18 11.09 -9.55 -2.61
C ILE A 18 12.23 -10.05 -3.51
N ILE A 19 13.41 -9.47 -3.35
CA ILE A 19 14.66 -9.96 -3.96
C ILE A 19 15.80 -9.97 -2.96
N ARG A 20 16.90 -10.61 -3.35
CA ARG A 20 18.19 -10.51 -2.68
C ARG A 20 19.27 -10.05 -3.65
N VAL A 21 20.11 -9.12 -3.20
CA VAL A 21 21.38 -8.77 -3.84
C VAL A 21 22.48 -9.00 -2.81
N ASP A 22 23.38 -9.94 -3.09
CA ASP A 22 24.40 -10.41 -2.16
C ASP A 22 23.81 -10.85 -0.80
N ASP A 23 24.04 -10.12 0.28
CA ASP A 23 23.56 -10.39 1.64
C ASP A 23 22.36 -9.51 2.07
N THR A 24 21.83 -8.71 1.14
CA THR A 24 20.79 -7.72 1.43
C THR A 24 19.51 -8.04 0.66
N TYR A 25 18.40 -8.02 1.38
CA TYR A 25 17.06 -8.24 0.88
C TYR A 25 16.35 -6.92 0.67
N TYR A 26 15.54 -6.84 -0.39
CA TYR A 26 14.72 -5.68 -0.69
C TYR A 26 13.28 -6.12 -0.95
N ILE A 27 12.32 -5.33 -0.49
CA ILE A 27 10.89 -5.49 -0.82
C ILE A 27 10.40 -4.22 -1.50
N ALA A 28 9.74 -4.39 -2.65
CA ALA A 28 8.92 -3.36 -3.28
C ALA A 28 7.43 -3.65 -3.02
N ASN A 29 6.69 -2.62 -2.59
CA ASN A 29 5.25 -2.70 -2.35
C ASN A 29 4.48 -1.70 -3.23
N SER A 30 3.25 -2.06 -3.59
CA SER A 30 2.33 -1.17 -4.31
C SER A 30 1.96 0.06 -3.46
N THR A 31 1.65 1.18 -4.14
CA THR A 31 1.32 2.46 -3.49
C THR A 31 0.01 3.07 -3.98
N PHE A 32 -0.58 2.52 -5.03
CA PHE A 32 -1.79 3.00 -5.68
C PHE A 32 -1.73 4.50 -5.98
N GLU A 33 -2.69 5.29 -5.49
CA GLU A 33 -2.74 6.74 -5.70
C GLU A 33 -1.83 7.54 -4.77
N TRP A 34 -1.09 6.91 -3.86
CA TRP A 34 -0.16 7.59 -2.96
C TRP A 34 1.18 7.84 -3.65
N PHE A 35 1.68 9.06 -3.47
CA PHE A 35 2.95 9.54 -3.99
C PHE A 35 3.93 9.79 -2.83
N PRO A 36 5.25 9.55 -2.98
CA PRO A 36 5.92 8.93 -4.14
C PRO A 36 5.53 7.46 -4.34
N GLY A 37 5.66 6.98 -5.59
CA GLY A 37 5.21 5.64 -5.97
C GLY A 37 6.26 4.55 -5.74
N VAL A 38 5.78 3.33 -5.47
CA VAL A 38 6.55 2.14 -5.05
C VAL A 38 7.33 2.39 -3.75
N ARG A 39 6.88 1.76 -2.66
CA ARG A 39 7.56 1.83 -1.37
C ARG A 39 8.62 0.73 -1.31
N LEU A 40 9.83 1.09 -0.88
CA LEU A 40 10.98 0.19 -0.84
C LEU A 40 11.45 -0.01 0.59
N HIS A 41 11.78 -1.25 0.94
CA HIS A 41 12.38 -1.57 2.24
C HIS A 41 13.64 -2.42 2.04
N GLU A 42 14.61 -2.31 2.96
CA GLU A 42 15.82 -3.15 2.98
C GLU A 42 15.98 -3.88 4.32
N SER A 43 16.54 -5.08 4.26
CA SER A 43 16.87 -5.92 5.42
C SER A 43 18.07 -6.81 5.14
N LYS A 44 18.79 -7.23 6.18
CA LYS A 44 19.82 -8.29 6.11
C LYS A 44 19.49 -9.53 6.95
N ASP A 45 18.37 -9.52 7.67
CA ASP A 45 17.92 -10.64 8.52
C ASP A 45 16.50 -11.14 8.22
N LEU A 46 15.77 -10.50 7.30
CA LEU A 46 14.34 -10.72 7.01
C LEU A 46 13.40 -10.40 8.18
N VAL A 47 13.92 -9.91 9.31
CA VAL A 47 13.17 -9.67 10.54
C VAL A 47 12.93 -8.18 10.72
N HIS A 48 13.99 -7.38 10.60
CA HIS A 48 13.94 -5.94 10.77
C HIS A 48 14.14 -5.26 9.42
N TRP A 49 13.34 -4.23 9.15
CA TRP A 49 13.25 -3.59 7.85
C TRP A 49 13.38 -2.08 7.99
N ASN A 50 14.21 -1.49 7.15
CA ASN A 50 14.35 -0.04 7.05
C ASN A 50 13.66 0.48 5.79
N LEU A 51 12.92 1.58 5.92
CA LEU A 51 12.34 2.29 4.78
C LEU A 51 13.45 2.93 3.94
N LEU A 52 13.33 2.78 2.62
CA LEU A 52 14.16 3.45 1.64
C LEU A 52 13.37 4.57 0.92
N PRO A 53 14.06 5.53 0.30
CA PRO A 53 13.41 6.46 -0.62
C PRO A 53 12.65 5.71 -1.72
N SER A 54 11.39 6.08 -1.96
CA SER A 54 10.57 5.49 -3.02
C SER A 54 11.17 5.68 -4.40
N ALA A 55 10.97 4.69 -5.28
CA ALA A 55 11.53 4.69 -6.62
C ALA A 55 10.92 5.78 -7.53
N LEU A 56 9.59 5.94 -7.48
CA LEU A 56 8.84 6.80 -8.40
C LEU A 56 8.55 8.16 -7.75
N SER A 57 9.59 8.97 -7.61
CA SER A 57 9.57 10.23 -6.85
C SER A 57 9.42 11.51 -7.68
N THR A 58 9.21 11.39 -9.01
CA THR A 58 9.01 12.53 -9.92
C THR A 58 7.84 12.30 -10.86
N THR A 59 7.29 13.38 -11.44
CA THR A 59 6.22 13.29 -12.45
C THR A 59 6.69 12.70 -13.78
N THR A 60 7.98 12.76 -14.10
CA THR A 60 8.56 12.05 -15.25
C THR A 60 8.40 10.54 -15.10
N LEU A 61 8.63 10.02 -13.89
CA LEU A 61 8.44 8.60 -13.58
C LEU A 61 6.96 8.25 -13.40
N LEU A 62 6.16 9.14 -12.80
CA LEU A 62 4.80 8.83 -12.41
C LEU A 62 3.89 10.07 -12.37
N ASP A 63 2.92 10.13 -13.27
CA ASP A 63 1.86 11.16 -13.28
C ASP A 63 0.48 10.54 -13.01
N MET A 64 -0.02 10.75 -11.79
CA MET A 64 -1.29 10.20 -11.31
C MET A 64 -2.37 11.27 -11.08
N LYS A 65 -2.16 12.53 -11.49
CA LYS A 65 -3.18 13.58 -11.28
C LYS A 65 -4.48 13.15 -11.97
N GLY A 66 -5.56 13.07 -11.20
CA GLY A 66 -6.87 12.62 -11.69
C GLY A 66 -7.12 11.10 -11.65
N ASN A 67 -6.14 10.27 -11.27
CA ASN A 67 -6.34 8.81 -11.17
C ASN A 67 -7.51 8.46 -10.24
N PRO A 68 -8.25 7.37 -10.52
CA PRO A 68 -9.28 6.88 -9.60
C PRO A 68 -8.65 6.44 -8.27
N SER A 69 -9.48 6.26 -7.26
CA SER A 69 -9.01 5.73 -5.98
C SER A 69 -8.70 4.25 -6.12
N SER A 70 -7.62 3.79 -5.49
CA SER A 70 -6.96 2.51 -5.74
C SER A 70 -6.57 2.29 -7.22
N GLY A 71 -6.46 3.35 -8.02
CA GLY A 71 -5.75 3.33 -9.31
C GLY A 71 -4.25 3.54 -9.09
N GLY A 72 -3.55 4.07 -10.10
CA GLY A 72 -2.11 4.34 -9.97
C GLY A 72 -1.31 3.05 -9.83
N ILE A 73 -0.35 3.03 -8.90
CA ILE A 73 0.66 1.99 -8.76
C ILE A 73 0.08 0.70 -8.18
N TRP A 74 -0.27 -0.24 -9.05
CA TRP A 74 -0.55 -1.63 -8.68
C TRP A 74 0.75 -2.41 -8.47
N ALA A 75 0.65 -3.73 -8.25
CA ALA A 75 1.77 -4.61 -7.89
C ALA A 75 3.05 -4.32 -8.70
N PRO A 76 4.15 -3.94 -8.03
CA PRO A 76 5.44 -3.77 -8.68
C PRO A 76 6.17 -5.12 -8.77
N ASP A 77 7.11 -5.22 -9.71
CA ASP A 77 8.11 -6.29 -9.74
C ASP A 77 9.50 -5.66 -9.68
N LEU A 78 10.22 -5.97 -8.61
CA LEU A 78 11.61 -5.62 -8.44
C LEU A 78 12.46 -6.85 -8.76
N SER A 79 13.45 -6.70 -9.62
CA SER A 79 14.41 -7.75 -9.98
C SER A 79 15.83 -7.18 -10.06
N TYR A 80 16.83 -8.06 -9.96
CA TYR A 80 18.24 -7.67 -10.07
C TYR A 80 18.96 -8.58 -11.04
N ALA A 81 19.54 -8.00 -12.08
CA ALA A 81 20.37 -8.69 -13.06
C ALA A 81 21.25 -7.69 -13.79
N ASP A 82 22.37 -8.17 -14.34
CA ASP A 82 23.30 -7.37 -15.13
C ASP A 82 23.85 -6.15 -14.36
N GLY A 83 24.04 -6.29 -13.05
CA GLY A 83 24.61 -5.25 -12.18
C GLY A 83 23.67 -4.10 -11.84
N LYS A 84 22.36 -4.26 -12.04
CA LYS A 84 21.37 -3.22 -11.77
C LYS A 84 20.02 -3.77 -11.34
N PHE A 85 19.26 -2.94 -10.66
CA PHE A 85 17.85 -3.13 -10.34
C PHE A 85 16.99 -2.84 -11.58
N TRP A 86 15.98 -3.66 -11.77
CA TRP A 86 14.93 -3.51 -12.76
C TRP A 86 13.61 -3.44 -12.01
N LEU A 87 12.84 -2.38 -12.25
CA LEU A 87 11.54 -2.18 -11.63
C LEU A 87 10.48 -2.10 -12.73
N ILE A 88 9.60 -3.10 -12.76
CA ILE A 88 8.34 -3.02 -13.49
C ILE A 88 7.29 -2.44 -12.55
N TYR A 89 6.49 -1.51 -13.06
CA TYR A 89 5.37 -0.94 -12.33
C TYR A 89 4.21 -0.63 -13.27
N THR A 90 3.01 -0.58 -12.70
CA THR A 90 1.77 -0.44 -13.47
C THR A 90 1.02 0.79 -13.01
N ASP A 91 0.65 1.69 -13.93
CA ASP A 91 -0.23 2.83 -13.64
C ASP A 91 -1.64 2.55 -14.17
N VAL A 92 -2.56 2.23 -13.26
CA VAL A 92 -3.95 1.89 -13.58
C VAL A 92 -4.84 3.13 -13.58
N LYS A 93 -5.48 3.39 -14.72
CA LYS A 93 -6.34 4.56 -14.95
C LYS A 93 -7.84 4.26 -14.81
N VAL A 94 -8.24 3.00 -14.95
CA VAL A 94 -9.63 2.56 -14.79
C VAL A 94 -9.67 1.39 -13.83
N THR A 95 -10.44 1.51 -12.74
CA THR A 95 -10.55 0.48 -11.69
C THR A 95 -11.90 -0.25 -11.68
N GLU A 96 -12.92 0.26 -12.38
CA GLU A 96 -14.27 -0.29 -12.40
C GLU A 96 -14.78 -0.56 -13.82
N GLY A 97 -15.76 -1.46 -13.93
CA GLY A 97 -16.37 -1.84 -15.20
C GLY A 97 -15.60 -2.96 -15.92
N PRO A 98 -15.92 -3.19 -17.21
CA PRO A 98 -15.38 -4.31 -17.99
C PRO A 98 -13.93 -4.11 -18.45
N PHE A 99 -13.41 -2.88 -18.38
CA PHE A 99 -12.05 -2.55 -18.77
C PHE A 99 -11.16 -2.33 -17.54
N LYS A 100 -9.86 -2.42 -17.78
CA LYS A 100 -8.82 -2.08 -16.81
C LYS A 100 -7.71 -1.31 -17.52
N ASP A 101 -8.02 -0.14 -18.07
CA ASP A 101 -7.02 0.65 -18.78
C ASP A 101 -5.84 0.97 -17.87
N MET A 102 -4.65 0.58 -18.31
CA MET A 102 -3.41 0.68 -17.56
C MET A 102 -2.21 0.70 -18.51
N ILE A 103 -1.06 1.09 -17.97
CA ILE A 103 0.21 0.98 -18.68
C ILE A 103 1.27 0.39 -17.75
N ASN A 104 1.96 -0.64 -18.23
CA ASN A 104 3.14 -1.21 -17.59
C ASN A 104 4.38 -0.44 -18.06
N TYR A 105 5.26 -0.10 -17.13
CA TYR A 105 6.49 0.62 -17.37
C TYR A 105 7.67 -0.14 -16.78
N LEU A 106 8.85 0.12 -17.33
CA LEU A 106 10.14 -0.33 -16.81
C LEU A 106 11.00 0.88 -16.47
N THR A 107 11.64 0.85 -15.31
CA THR A 107 12.78 1.72 -14.98
C THR A 107 13.91 0.90 -14.37
N THR A 108 15.15 1.41 -14.42
CA THR A 108 16.34 0.72 -13.89
C THR A 108 17.21 1.66 -13.07
N ALA A 109 17.97 1.10 -12.12
CA ALA A 109 18.95 1.84 -11.32
C ALA A 109 20.11 0.92 -10.90
N GLU A 110 21.34 1.46 -10.80
CA GLU A 110 22.48 0.71 -10.27
C GLU A 110 22.47 0.65 -8.73
N ASP A 111 21.84 1.63 -8.09
CA ASP A 111 21.60 1.70 -6.64
C ASP A 111 20.09 1.73 -6.40
N ILE A 112 19.61 0.95 -5.41
CA ILE A 112 18.20 0.91 -5.02
C ILE A 112 17.65 2.28 -4.59
N ARG A 113 18.52 3.18 -4.11
CA ARG A 113 18.21 4.57 -3.74
C ARG A 113 18.12 5.50 -4.96
N GLY A 114 18.37 4.98 -6.16
CA GLY A 114 18.38 5.71 -7.42
C GLY A 114 19.72 6.38 -7.74
N SER A 115 19.78 7.24 -8.76
CA SER A 115 18.67 7.69 -9.60
C SER A 115 18.12 6.59 -10.52
N TRP A 116 16.80 6.53 -10.62
CA TRP A 116 16.08 5.65 -11.54
C TRP A 116 16.02 6.28 -12.95
N SER A 117 16.15 5.46 -14.00
CA SER A 117 16.08 5.91 -15.38
C SER A 117 14.68 6.40 -15.76
N ASP A 118 14.57 7.25 -16.79
CA ASP A 118 13.28 7.60 -17.39
C ASP A 118 12.47 6.34 -17.75
N PRO A 119 11.13 6.38 -17.61
CA PRO A 119 10.33 5.18 -17.73
C PRO A 119 10.16 4.74 -19.18
N ILE A 120 10.34 3.45 -19.40
CA ILE A 120 10.14 2.81 -20.69
C ILE A 120 8.74 2.21 -20.68
N ARG A 121 7.87 2.71 -21.56
CA ARG A 121 6.54 2.13 -21.75
C ARG A 121 6.64 0.74 -22.35
N VAL A 122 6.15 -0.27 -21.62
CA VAL A 122 6.24 -1.69 -22.01
C VAL A 122 5.01 -2.12 -22.80
N ASN A 123 3.84 -2.20 -22.16
CA ASN A 123 2.56 -2.53 -22.80
C ASN A 123 1.38 -2.10 -21.89
N GLY A 124 0.18 -2.65 -22.13
CA GLY A 124 -1.02 -2.44 -21.32
C GLY A 124 -2.07 -3.52 -21.55
N VAL A 125 -1.63 -4.79 -21.68
CA VAL A 125 -2.53 -5.92 -21.95
C VAL A 125 -3.13 -6.54 -20.67
N GLY A 126 -2.57 -6.19 -19.52
CA GLY A 126 -2.97 -6.62 -18.17
C GLY A 126 -1.95 -6.10 -17.14
N PHE A 127 -2.26 -6.27 -15.85
CA PHE A 127 -1.46 -5.81 -14.71
C PHE A 127 -0.54 -6.94 -14.19
N ASP A 128 0.12 -6.71 -13.06
CA ASP A 128 1.05 -7.64 -12.41
C ASP A 128 2.14 -8.12 -13.36
N ALA A 129 2.75 -7.17 -14.06
CA ALA A 129 3.84 -7.46 -14.95
C ALA A 129 5.14 -7.67 -14.16
N SER A 130 5.77 -8.84 -14.36
CA SER A 130 7.04 -9.23 -13.74
C SER A 130 8.08 -9.58 -14.80
N LEU A 131 9.33 -9.17 -14.56
CA LEU A 131 10.44 -9.38 -15.47
C LEU A 131 11.30 -10.55 -14.99
N PHE A 132 11.21 -11.66 -15.71
CA PHE A 132 12.02 -12.84 -15.50
C PHE A 132 13.35 -12.75 -16.25
N HIS A 133 14.45 -13.07 -15.55
CA HIS A 133 15.80 -13.16 -16.11
C HIS A 133 16.21 -14.63 -16.23
N ASP A 134 16.31 -15.13 -17.46
CA ASP A 134 16.66 -16.53 -17.71
C ASP A 134 18.19 -16.75 -17.70
N ASP A 135 18.62 -17.97 -17.43
CA ASP A 135 20.04 -18.35 -17.37
C ASP A 135 20.73 -18.32 -18.73
N ASP A 136 19.96 -18.31 -19.82
CA ASP A 136 20.44 -18.21 -21.19
C ASP A 136 20.63 -16.76 -21.67
N GLY A 137 20.40 -15.80 -20.78
CA GLY A 137 20.55 -14.36 -21.01
C GLY A 137 19.32 -13.68 -21.61
N ARG A 138 18.27 -14.43 -21.97
CA ARG A 138 17.00 -13.83 -22.41
C ARG A 138 16.22 -13.29 -21.21
N LYS A 139 15.39 -12.28 -21.48
CA LYS A 139 14.45 -11.72 -20.50
C LYS A 139 13.03 -11.91 -21.00
N TYR A 140 12.11 -12.15 -20.08
CA TYR A 140 10.70 -12.35 -20.39
C TYR A 140 9.84 -11.54 -19.46
N LEU A 141 8.84 -10.87 -20.01
CA LEU A 141 7.77 -10.30 -19.22
C LEU A 141 6.67 -11.36 -19.06
N VAL A 142 6.31 -11.65 -17.82
CA VAL A 142 5.12 -12.44 -17.47
C VAL A 142 4.09 -11.54 -16.82
N GLN A 143 2.82 -11.74 -17.14
CA GLN A 143 1.72 -10.94 -16.59
C GLN A 143 0.40 -11.67 -16.77
N GLN A 144 -0.62 -11.28 -15.99
CA GLN A 144 -1.98 -11.65 -16.34
C GLN A 144 -2.43 -10.87 -17.59
N THR A 145 -3.34 -11.46 -18.37
CA THR A 145 -3.97 -10.81 -19.52
C THR A 145 -5.45 -10.52 -19.25
N TRP A 146 -5.86 -9.26 -19.47
CA TRP A 146 -7.22 -8.80 -19.19
C TRP A 146 -8.15 -9.02 -20.38
N ASP A 147 -9.28 -9.70 -20.16
CA ASP A 147 -10.33 -9.92 -21.15
C ASP A 147 -11.62 -9.17 -20.80
N HIS A 148 -11.95 -8.15 -21.59
CA HIS A 148 -13.16 -7.33 -21.39
C HIS A 148 -14.43 -7.98 -21.98
N ARG A 149 -14.32 -9.09 -22.70
CA ARG A 149 -15.46 -9.76 -23.35
C ARG A 149 -16.36 -10.35 -22.28
N GLU A 150 -17.59 -9.89 -22.21
CA GLU A 150 -18.59 -10.29 -21.20
C GLU A 150 -18.87 -11.81 -21.13
N TYR A 151 -18.55 -12.56 -22.18
CA TYR A 151 -18.70 -14.01 -22.25
C TYR A 151 -17.45 -14.80 -21.85
N HIS A 152 -16.41 -14.13 -21.35
CA HIS A 152 -15.19 -14.70 -20.79
C HIS A 152 -14.97 -14.19 -19.35
N HIS A 153 -14.16 -14.92 -18.58
CA HIS A 153 -13.66 -14.42 -17.31
C HIS A 153 -12.57 -13.37 -17.55
N ALA A 154 -12.55 -12.28 -16.79
CA ALA A 154 -11.66 -11.14 -17.06
C ALA A 154 -10.16 -11.46 -16.94
N PHE A 155 -9.80 -12.48 -16.17
CA PHE A 155 -8.43 -12.98 -16.03
C PHE A 155 -8.20 -14.14 -17.01
N ASP A 156 -7.58 -13.86 -18.16
CA ASP A 156 -7.38 -14.77 -19.30
C ASP A 156 -6.02 -15.51 -19.25
N GLY A 157 -5.60 -15.85 -18.03
CA GLY A 157 -4.35 -16.57 -17.76
C GLY A 157 -3.09 -15.71 -17.77
N ILE A 158 -1.95 -16.38 -17.62
CA ILE A 158 -0.62 -15.79 -17.53
C ILE A 158 0.06 -15.88 -18.90
N THR A 159 0.35 -14.73 -19.48
CA THR A 159 1.05 -14.60 -20.77
C THR A 159 2.52 -14.29 -20.54
N VAL A 160 3.39 -15.00 -21.26
CA VAL A 160 4.81 -14.70 -21.36
C VAL A 160 5.11 -14.04 -22.71
N THR A 161 5.95 -13.01 -22.71
CA THR A 161 6.45 -12.36 -23.92
C THR A 161 7.94 -12.08 -23.77
N GLU A 162 8.75 -12.41 -24.78
CA GLU A 162 10.19 -12.11 -24.77
C GLU A 162 10.42 -10.59 -24.79
N PHE A 163 11.36 -10.15 -23.96
CA PHE A 163 11.79 -8.76 -23.86
C PHE A 163 13.19 -8.60 -24.47
N ASP A 164 13.28 -7.74 -25.49
CA ASP A 164 14.52 -7.41 -26.17
C ASP A 164 15.26 -6.30 -25.43
N THR A 165 16.42 -6.62 -24.86
CA THR A 165 17.24 -5.67 -24.09
C THR A 165 18.08 -4.73 -24.95
N GLU A 166 18.27 -5.01 -26.25
CA GLU A 166 18.96 -4.10 -27.17
C GLU A 166 18.04 -2.96 -27.59
N THR A 167 16.76 -3.28 -27.84
CA THR A 167 15.75 -2.30 -28.28
C THR A 167 14.87 -1.79 -27.14
N MET A 168 14.95 -2.42 -25.96
CA MET A 168 14.11 -2.19 -24.78
C MET A 168 12.61 -2.29 -25.07
N LYS A 169 12.22 -3.33 -25.83
CA LYS A 169 10.84 -3.58 -26.27
C LYS A 169 10.47 -5.04 -26.13
N LEU A 170 9.18 -5.30 -25.90
CA LEU A 170 8.64 -6.64 -26.07
C LEU A 170 8.67 -7.07 -27.54
N LYS A 171 8.77 -8.38 -27.76
CA LYS A 171 8.61 -9.06 -29.06
C LYS A 171 7.22 -9.70 -29.12
N PRO A 172 6.17 -8.98 -29.58
CA PRO A 172 4.78 -9.43 -29.44
C PRO A 172 4.49 -10.74 -30.16
N GLU A 173 5.23 -11.06 -31.22
CA GLU A 173 5.16 -12.32 -31.96
C GLU A 173 5.53 -13.56 -31.11
N THR A 174 6.19 -13.35 -29.97
CA THR A 174 6.55 -14.42 -29.02
C THR A 174 5.48 -14.63 -27.94
N ALA A 175 4.48 -13.75 -27.85
CA ALA A 175 3.48 -13.76 -26.80
C ALA A 175 2.64 -15.05 -26.83
N ARG A 176 2.49 -15.69 -25.67
CA ARG A 176 1.70 -16.91 -25.50
C ARG A 176 1.28 -17.12 -24.05
N THR A 177 0.05 -17.61 -23.84
CA THR A 177 -0.44 -18.01 -22.51
C THR A 177 0.24 -19.31 -22.09
N ILE A 178 1.03 -19.26 -21.03
CA ILE A 178 1.77 -20.41 -20.48
C ILE A 178 1.01 -21.16 -19.40
N TYR A 179 0.05 -20.48 -18.76
CA TYR A 179 -0.74 -21.04 -17.67
C TYR A 179 -2.12 -20.39 -17.62
N ALA A 180 -3.18 -21.21 -17.51
CA ALA A 180 -4.57 -20.73 -17.50
C ALA A 180 -5.14 -20.50 -16.08
N GLY A 181 -4.36 -20.79 -15.03
CA GLY A 181 -4.87 -20.83 -13.67
C GLY A 181 -5.62 -22.13 -13.34
N THR A 182 -6.13 -22.20 -12.11
CA THR A 182 -7.00 -23.28 -11.66
C THR A 182 -8.48 -22.89 -11.77
N ASP A 183 -9.38 -23.77 -11.33
CA ASP A 183 -10.81 -23.46 -11.23
C ASP A 183 -11.14 -22.40 -10.16
N VAL A 184 -10.18 -22.02 -9.31
CA VAL A 184 -10.31 -20.89 -8.37
C VAL A 184 -10.38 -19.55 -9.11
N LYS A 185 -9.86 -19.47 -10.34
CA LYS A 185 -9.86 -18.27 -11.20
C LYS A 185 -9.09 -17.08 -10.59
N LEU A 186 -9.23 -15.91 -11.22
CA LEU A 186 -8.52 -14.68 -10.87
C LEU A 186 -7.00 -14.87 -10.79
N VAL A 187 -6.44 -15.65 -11.72
CA VAL A 187 -5.00 -15.93 -11.73
C VAL A 187 -4.22 -14.67 -12.11
N GLU A 188 -3.36 -14.21 -11.21
CA GLU A 188 -2.65 -12.93 -11.28
C GLU A 188 -1.29 -13.02 -10.57
N GLY A 189 -0.60 -11.89 -10.33
CA GLY A 189 0.67 -11.86 -9.60
C GLY A 189 1.77 -12.84 -10.07
N PRO A 190 2.01 -13.06 -11.39
CA PRO A 190 2.91 -14.10 -11.83
C PRO A 190 4.39 -13.76 -11.59
N HIS A 191 5.13 -14.67 -10.95
CA HIS A 191 6.59 -14.62 -10.87
C HIS A 191 7.20 -15.94 -11.34
N LEU A 192 8.18 -15.85 -12.24
CA LEU A 192 8.93 -17.02 -12.73
C LEU A 192 10.28 -17.17 -12.00
N TYR A 193 10.62 -18.41 -11.68
CA TYR A 193 11.90 -18.80 -11.11
C TYR A 193 12.44 -20.02 -11.85
N LYS A 194 13.74 -20.09 -12.11
CA LYS A 194 14.38 -21.28 -12.68
C LYS A 194 15.15 -22.03 -11.60
N ILE A 195 14.60 -23.17 -11.18
CA ILE A 195 15.09 -23.93 -10.03
C ILE A 195 15.19 -25.40 -10.44
N ASN A 196 16.36 -26.01 -10.22
CA ASN A 196 16.60 -27.44 -10.49
C ASN A 196 16.14 -27.91 -11.88
N GLY A 197 16.34 -27.07 -12.89
CA GLY A 197 16.00 -27.36 -14.30
C GLY A 197 14.51 -27.35 -14.61
N TYR A 198 13.69 -26.71 -13.77
CA TYR A 198 12.29 -26.35 -14.05
C TYR A 198 12.12 -24.84 -13.99
N TYR A 199 11.18 -24.31 -14.77
CA TYR A 199 10.56 -23.03 -14.52
C TYR A 199 9.42 -23.24 -13.53
N TYR A 200 9.46 -22.58 -12.39
CA TYR A 200 8.36 -22.48 -11.45
C TYR A 200 7.65 -21.16 -11.66
N LEU A 201 6.32 -21.20 -11.71
CA LEU A 201 5.43 -20.06 -11.75
C LEU A 201 4.70 -20.00 -10.41
N PHE A 202 4.95 -18.95 -9.66
CA PHE A 202 4.10 -18.54 -8.54
C PHE A 202 3.08 -17.56 -9.09
N ALA A 203 1.81 -17.74 -8.75
CA ALA A 203 0.74 -16.85 -9.16
C ALA A 203 -0.33 -16.76 -8.07
N ALA A 204 -0.84 -15.56 -7.83
CA ALA A 204 -1.99 -15.34 -6.99
C ALA A 204 -3.27 -15.85 -7.67
N GLN A 205 -4.28 -16.24 -6.89
CA GLN A 205 -5.60 -16.61 -7.39
C GLN A 205 -6.70 -16.34 -6.35
N GLY A 206 -7.96 -16.41 -6.78
CA GLY A 206 -9.12 -16.22 -5.90
C GLY A 206 -9.43 -14.76 -5.53
N GLY A 207 -8.61 -13.82 -6.03
CA GLY A 207 -8.69 -12.39 -5.76
C GLY A 207 -8.20 -12.01 -4.36
N THR A 208 -7.73 -10.78 -4.20
CA THR A 208 -7.14 -10.23 -2.96
C THR A 208 -8.12 -10.01 -1.78
N VAL A 209 -9.07 -10.92 -1.60
CA VAL A 209 -10.08 -10.95 -0.53
C VAL A 209 -9.87 -12.18 0.35
N TRP A 210 -10.89 -12.65 1.07
CA TRP A 210 -10.78 -13.80 1.98
C TRP A 210 -10.51 -15.15 1.29
N THR A 211 -10.76 -15.23 -0.02
CA THR A 211 -10.48 -16.39 -0.88
C THR A 211 -9.08 -16.36 -1.49
N HIS A 212 -8.25 -15.38 -1.14
CA HIS A 212 -6.91 -15.22 -1.72
C HIS A 212 -6.03 -16.45 -1.46
N GLN A 213 -5.29 -16.84 -2.49
CA GLN A 213 -4.35 -17.96 -2.46
C GLN A 213 -3.15 -17.64 -3.33
N GLU A 214 -2.03 -18.29 -3.05
CA GLU A 214 -0.96 -18.49 -4.02
C GLU A 214 -1.02 -19.92 -4.55
N VAL A 215 -0.88 -20.08 -5.86
CA VAL A 215 -0.69 -21.37 -6.52
C VAL A 215 0.69 -21.44 -7.14
N VAL A 216 1.32 -22.62 -7.03
CA VAL A 216 2.57 -22.90 -7.73
C VAL A 216 2.33 -23.88 -8.88
N ALA A 217 2.91 -23.56 -10.03
CA ALA A 217 2.97 -24.45 -11.17
C ALA A 217 4.41 -24.59 -11.66
N ARG A 218 4.76 -25.65 -12.40
CA ARG A 218 6.09 -25.79 -12.99
C ARG A 218 6.07 -26.34 -14.41
N SER A 219 7.11 -26.08 -15.18
CA SER A 219 7.33 -26.68 -16.49
C SER A 219 8.80 -26.83 -16.83
N LYS A 220 9.13 -27.69 -17.80
CA LYS A 220 10.47 -27.76 -18.40
C LYS A 220 10.70 -26.71 -19.49
N THR A 221 9.63 -26.13 -20.03
CA THR A 221 9.68 -25.14 -21.10
C THR A 221 8.70 -24.00 -20.81
N LEU A 222 8.89 -22.86 -21.46
CA LEU A 222 7.93 -21.76 -21.44
C LEU A 222 6.92 -21.89 -22.60
N ASP A 223 6.62 -23.09 -23.08
CA ASP A 223 5.67 -23.29 -24.20
C ASP A 223 4.23 -22.98 -23.78
N ALA A 224 3.34 -22.79 -24.76
CA ALA A 224 1.94 -22.50 -24.48
C ALA A 224 1.30 -23.63 -23.64
N LEU A 225 0.65 -23.25 -22.53
CA LEU A 225 -0.02 -24.15 -21.58
C LEU A 225 0.85 -25.32 -21.08
N SER A 226 2.16 -25.12 -20.95
CA SER A 226 3.12 -26.16 -20.58
C SER A 226 3.22 -26.43 -19.07
N PHE A 227 2.63 -25.57 -18.24
CA PHE A 227 2.77 -25.61 -16.78
C PHE A 227 1.80 -26.60 -16.14
N GLU A 228 2.32 -27.52 -15.32
CA GLU A 228 1.54 -28.36 -14.42
C GLU A 228 1.39 -27.67 -13.06
N THR A 229 0.18 -27.61 -12.52
CA THR A 229 -0.08 -27.10 -11.17
C THR A 229 0.43 -28.10 -10.12
N GLU A 230 0.91 -27.60 -8.99
CA GLU A 230 1.23 -28.44 -7.84
C GLU A 230 0.04 -29.32 -7.42
N PRO A 231 0.29 -30.57 -6.98
CA PRO A 231 -0.78 -31.44 -6.50
C PRO A 231 -1.19 -31.06 -5.07
N GLY A 232 -2.49 -31.12 -4.77
CA GLY A 232 -3.03 -30.98 -3.42
C GLY A 232 -3.58 -29.59 -3.11
N ASP A 233 -3.30 -29.12 -1.90
CA ASP A 233 -3.72 -27.80 -1.42
C ASP A 233 -2.87 -26.69 -2.06
N PRO A 234 -3.40 -25.46 -2.21
CA PRO A 234 -2.61 -24.33 -2.70
C PRO A 234 -1.41 -24.05 -1.78
N PHE A 235 -0.32 -23.56 -2.35
CA PHE A 235 0.92 -23.24 -1.64
C PHE A 235 0.69 -22.40 -0.37
N ILE A 236 -0.09 -21.32 -0.45
CA ILE A 236 -0.50 -20.53 0.72
C ILE A 236 -1.94 -20.05 0.57
N THR A 237 -2.73 -20.15 1.64
CA THR A 237 -4.07 -19.55 1.74
C THR A 237 -4.56 -19.56 3.18
N ASN A 238 -5.40 -18.57 3.53
CA ASN A 238 -6.14 -18.55 4.79
C ASN A 238 -7.64 -18.85 4.64
N PHE A 239 -8.09 -19.24 3.45
CA PHE A 239 -9.51 -19.44 3.17
C PHE A 239 -10.20 -20.38 4.16
N ASP A 240 -9.54 -21.48 4.53
CA ASP A 240 -10.01 -22.52 5.44
C ASP A 240 -9.41 -22.42 6.86
N THR A 241 -8.66 -21.36 7.15
CA THR A 241 -8.08 -21.05 8.47
C THR A 241 -8.53 -19.68 8.98
N PRO A 242 -9.85 -19.42 9.10
CA PRO A 242 -10.39 -18.08 9.40
C PRO A 242 -10.01 -17.53 10.78
N GLU A 243 -9.57 -18.39 11.70
CA GLU A 243 -9.21 -18.01 13.07
C GLU A 243 -7.74 -17.57 13.20
N LEU A 244 -6.93 -17.65 12.12
CA LEU A 244 -5.56 -17.13 12.13
C LEU A 244 -5.57 -15.60 12.08
N GLU A 245 -4.70 -14.97 12.88
CA GLU A 245 -4.59 -13.51 12.95
C GLU A 245 -4.25 -12.89 11.59
N ILE A 246 -3.41 -13.57 10.81
CA ILE A 246 -3.08 -13.21 9.44
C ILE A 246 -4.03 -13.92 8.48
N GLN A 247 -4.63 -13.15 7.58
CA GLN A 247 -5.58 -13.60 6.57
C GLN A 247 -5.13 -13.12 5.18
N LYS A 248 -5.89 -13.50 4.14
CA LYS A 248 -5.69 -13.02 2.75
C LYS A 248 -4.29 -13.30 2.17
N GLN A 249 -3.54 -14.27 2.70
CA GLN A 249 -2.21 -14.56 2.18
C GLN A 249 -2.24 -15.05 0.73
N GLY A 250 -1.39 -14.43 -0.10
CA GLY A 250 -1.22 -14.64 -1.54
C GLY A 250 -0.42 -13.47 -2.12
N HIS A 251 -0.23 -13.45 -3.43
CA HIS A 251 0.40 -12.36 -4.20
C HIS A 251 1.74 -11.93 -3.61
N GLY A 252 2.78 -12.68 -3.95
CA GLY A 252 4.08 -12.56 -3.32
C GLY A 252 5.22 -13.12 -4.14
N ALA A 253 6.42 -13.08 -3.56
CA ALA A 253 7.64 -13.51 -4.23
C ALA A 253 8.52 -14.38 -3.34
N LEU A 254 9.26 -15.28 -3.99
CA LEU A 254 10.13 -16.28 -3.40
C LEU A 254 11.58 -15.75 -3.37
N VAL A 255 12.29 -15.95 -2.27
CA VAL A 255 13.70 -15.60 -2.14
C VAL A 255 14.51 -16.75 -1.51
N GLU A 256 15.70 -16.98 -2.05
CA GLU A 256 16.71 -17.87 -1.47
C GLU A 256 17.73 -17.04 -0.71
N THR A 257 18.06 -17.44 0.52
CA THR A 257 19.12 -16.85 1.34
C THR A 257 20.53 -17.25 0.88
N PRO A 258 21.60 -16.54 1.27
CA PRO A 258 22.98 -16.98 0.98
C PRO A 258 23.29 -18.40 1.46
N GLY A 259 22.69 -18.83 2.56
CA GLY A 259 22.79 -20.16 3.15
C GLY A 259 21.90 -21.23 2.51
N GLY A 260 21.10 -20.90 1.48
CA GLY A 260 20.24 -21.84 0.76
C GLY A 260 18.90 -22.15 1.44
N GLU A 261 18.53 -21.44 2.50
CA GLU A 261 17.16 -21.46 3.03
C GLU A 261 16.22 -20.62 2.15
N TRP A 262 14.95 -21.02 2.04
CA TRP A 262 13.96 -20.37 1.19
C TRP A 262 12.88 -19.68 2.03
N TYR A 263 12.46 -18.51 1.58
CA TYR A 263 11.40 -17.71 2.19
C TYR A 263 10.47 -17.15 1.13
N TYR A 264 9.21 -16.94 1.49
CA TYR A 264 8.20 -16.38 0.61
C TYR A 264 7.56 -15.17 1.28
N ALA A 265 7.71 -14.00 0.67
CA ALA A 265 7.01 -12.79 1.10
C ALA A 265 5.65 -12.75 0.41
N SER A 266 4.57 -12.55 1.15
CA SER A 266 3.20 -12.46 0.61
C SER A 266 2.47 -11.31 1.27
N LEU A 267 1.46 -10.75 0.61
CA LEU A 267 0.57 -9.83 1.31
C LEU A 267 -0.25 -10.60 2.37
N CYS A 268 -0.76 -9.90 3.37
CA CYS A 268 -1.74 -10.42 4.33
C CYS A 268 -2.64 -9.30 4.84
N GLY A 269 -3.78 -9.63 5.45
CA GLY A 269 -4.59 -8.68 6.20
C GLY A 269 -4.82 -9.18 7.63
N ARG A 270 -4.92 -8.26 8.59
CA ARG A 270 -5.31 -8.57 9.98
C ARG A 270 -6.73 -8.04 10.25
N PRO A 271 -7.76 -8.90 10.22
CA PRO A 271 -9.12 -8.46 10.50
C PRO A 271 -9.37 -8.26 11.98
N TRP A 272 -10.38 -7.45 12.28
CA TRP A 272 -11.12 -7.51 13.52
C TRP A 272 -12.63 -7.54 13.25
N ASN A 273 -13.40 -8.01 14.22
CA ASN A 273 -14.86 -8.06 14.14
C ASN A 273 -15.49 -7.19 15.24
N HIS A 274 -16.67 -6.63 14.95
CA HIS A 274 -17.54 -6.12 16.00
C HIS A 274 -17.99 -7.25 16.94
N GLU A 275 -18.35 -6.93 18.18
CA GLU A 275 -18.74 -7.93 19.20
C GLU A 275 -19.86 -8.89 18.74
N ASN A 276 -20.77 -8.42 17.88
CA ASN A 276 -21.91 -9.19 17.39
C ASN A 276 -21.75 -9.71 15.95
N GLU A 277 -20.54 -9.62 15.37
CA GLU A 277 -20.23 -10.18 14.05
C GLU A 277 -19.71 -11.62 14.17
N SER A 278 -19.98 -12.43 13.14
CA SER A 278 -19.39 -13.76 13.01
C SER A 278 -17.88 -13.64 12.76
N SER A 279 -17.06 -14.54 13.34
CA SER A 279 -15.65 -14.66 12.95
C SER A 279 -15.47 -15.22 11.53
N ILE A 280 -16.54 -15.73 10.92
CA ILE A 280 -16.50 -16.44 9.65
C ILE A 280 -17.06 -15.61 8.50
N ASP A 281 -18.17 -14.88 8.69
CA ASP A 281 -18.79 -14.08 7.62
C ASP A 281 -19.68 -12.95 8.19
N PRO A 282 -19.32 -11.66 8.03
CA PRO A 282 -18.11 -11.17 7.38
C PRO A 282 -16.85 -11.59 8.15
N ARG A 283 -15.77 -11.95 7.44
CA ARG A 283 -14.47 -12.36 8.03
C ARG A 283 -13.79 -11.26 8.85
N GLY A 284 -14.23 -10.00 8.71
CA GLY A 284 -13.81 -8.87 9.52
C GLY A 284 -13.35 -7.67 8.70
N TRP A 285 -12.70 -6.72 9.37
CA TRP A 285 -12.31 -5.42 8.81
C TRP A 285 -10.81 -5.18 8.98
N CYS A 286 -10.10 -4.89 7.88
CA CYS A 286 -8.67 -4.59 7.88
C CYS A 286 -8.43 -3.08 7.68
N PRO A 287 -8.55 -2.21 8.71
CA PRO A 287 -8.27 -0.77 8.57
C PRO A 287 -6.80 -0.48 8.24
N LEU A 288 -5.89 -1.40 8.59
CA LEU A 288 -4.48 -1.33 8.23
C LEU A 288 -4.23 -1.66 6.74
N GLY A 289 -5.28 -2.06 6.00
CA GLY A 289 -5.18 -2.50 4.62
C GLY A 289 -4.54 -3.88 4.48
N ARG A 290 -3.79 -4.06 3.39
CA ARG A 290 -2.94 -5.23 3.14
C ARG A 290 -1.50 -4.91 3.53
N GLU A 291 -0.93 -5.77 4.36
CA GLU A 291 0.40 -5.71 4.98
C GLU A 291 1.32 -6.78 4.33
N THR A 292 2.62 -6.81 4.63
CA THR A 292 3.53 -7.86 4.13
C THR A 292 3.93 -8.84 5.23
N ALA A 293 3.78 -10.14 4.95
CA ALA A 293 4.25 -11.24 5.78
C ALA A 293 5.35 -12.05 5.06
N ILE A 294 6.18 -12.75 5.82
CA ILE A 294 7.22 -13.66 5.31
C ILE A 294 7.05 -15.04 5.95
N GLN A 295 6.95 -16.06 5.12
CA GLN A 295 6.87 -17.46 5.52
C GLN A 295 8.13 -18.23 5.13
N LYS A 296 8.50 -19.22 5.93
CA LYS A 296 9.63 -20.10 5.62
C LYS A 296 9.17 -21.22 4.69
N VAL A 297 10.01 -21.55 3.71
CA VAL A 297 9.71 -22.52 2.65
C VAL A 297 10.69 -23.69 2.72
N TYR A 298 10.16 -24.90 2.53
CA TYR A 298 10.97 -26.09 2.26
C TYR A 298 10.52 -26.73 0.94
N TRP A 299 11.39 -27.56 0.36
CA TRP A 299 11.10 -28.33 -0.85
C TRP A 299 10.84 -29.79 -0.47
N ASP A 300 9.71 -30.35 -0.93
CA ASP A 300 9.39 -31.77 -0.72
C ASP A 300 10.20 -32.71 -1.63
N GLU A 301 10.03 -34.03 -1.45
CA GLU A 301 10.79 -35.05 -2.20
C GLU A 301 10.46 -35.04 -3.70
N GLU A 302 9.27 -34.58 -4.07
CA GLU A 302 8.79 -34.41 -5.43
C GLU A 302 9.25 -33.08 -6.07
N GLY A 303 9.96 -32.25 -5.32
CA GLY A 303 10.51 -30.97 -5.75
C GLY A 303 9.47 -29.87 -5.84
N TRP A 304 8.46 -29.85 -4.97
CA TRP A 304 7.51 -28.76 -4.83
C TRP A 304 7.77 -27.94 -3.57
N PRO A 305 7.57 -26.61 -3.61
CA PRO A 305 7.73 -25.76 -2.44
C PRO A 305 6.54 -25.93 -1.49
N ARG A 306 6.79 -25.82 -0.19
CA ARG A 306 5.80 -25.94 0.88
C ARG A 306 6.08 -24.92 1.96
N ILE A 307 5.03 -24.36 2.55
CA ILE A 307 5.15 -23.48 3.71
C ILE A 307 5.42 -24.31 4.97
N GLU A 308 6.43 -23.93 5.74
CA GLU A 308 6.78 -24.60 6.98
C GLU A 308 5.67 -24.41 8.04
N GLY A 309 4.96 -25.51 8.31
CA GLY A 309 3.83 -25.56 9.24
C GLY A 309 2.45 -25.35 8.61
N GLY A 310 2.35 -25.43 7.28
CA GLY A 310 1.09 -25.53 6.55
C GLY A 310 0.75 -24.29 5.73
N HIS A 311 -0.15 -24.45 4.75
CA HIS A 311 -0.56 -23.39 3.80
C HIS A 311 -1.20 -22.17 4.48
N GLY A 312 -1.65 -22.27 5.74
CA GLY A 312 -2.13 -21.12 6.52
C GLY A 312 -1.03 -20.14 6.94
N GLY A 313 0.25 -20.52 6.84
CA GLY A 313 1.37 -19.73 7.35
C GLY A 313 1.36 -19.58 8.88
N LYS A 314 2.30 -18.78 9.40
CA LYS A 314 2.43 -18.49 10.83
C LYS A 314 2.65 -17.00 11.09
N VAL A 315 2.23 -16.57 12.27
CA VAL A 315 2.58 -15.26 12.84
C VAL A 315 4.05 -15.22 13.25
N LEU A 316 4.57 -16.30 13.84
CA LEU A 316 5.98 -16.43 14.22
C LEU A 316 6.66 -17.45 13.32
N VAL A 317 7.71 -17.01 12.63
CA VAL A 317 8.48 -17.80 11.67
C VAL A 317 9.95 -17.77 12.07
N ASP A 318 10.66 -18.89 11.92
CA ASP A 318 12.08 -18.94 12.25
C ASP A 318 12.89 -18.11 11.24
N ALA A 319 13.72 -17.21 11.75
CA ALA A 319 14.59 -16.38 10.93
C ALA A 319 15.69 -17.22 10.23
N PRO A 320 16.32 -16.70 9.16
CA PRO A 320 17.44 -17.37 8.52
C PRO A 320 18.58 -17.68 9.50
N LYS A 321 19.23 -18.83 9.33
CA LYS A 321 20.38 -19.22 10.17
C LYS A 321 21.60 -18.35 9.93
N ASP A 322 21.69 -17.77 8.74
CA ASP A 322 22.73 -16.86 8.29
C ASP A 322 22.33 -15.37 8.42
N ALA A 323 21.24 -15.08 9.14
CA ALA A 323 20.75 -13.72 9.35
C ALA A 323 21.82 -12.78 9.90
N ILE A 324 21.98 -11.62 9.25
CA ILE A 324 22.83 -10.53 9.73
C ILE A 324 21.92 -9.47 10.34
N LEU A 325 22.07 -9.25 11.65
CA LEU A 325 21.20 -8.34 12.39
C LEU A 325 21.13 -6.97 11.71
N THR A 326 19.90 -6.54 11.40
CA THR A 326 19.59 -5.22 10.89
C THR A 326 19.15 -4.32 12.05
N GLU A 327 19.80 -3.18 12.22
CA GLU A 327 19.30 -2.15 13.12
C GLU A 327 18.13 -1.43 12.44
N ALA A 328 16.97 -1.45 13.08
CA ALA A 328 15.77 -0.73 12.64
C ALA A 328 15.03 -0.15 13.85
N PRO A 329 14.12 0.81 13.66
CA PRO A 329 13.25 1.29 14.72
C PRO A 329 12.47 0.15 15.40
N ALA A 330 12.19 0.30 16.70
CA ALA A 330 11.46 -0.71 17.48
C ALA A 330 9.97 -0.78 17.12
N ASP A 331 9.40 0.35 16.71
CA ASP A 331 8.03 0.52 16.26
C ASP A 331 7.99 1.60 15.17
N HIS A 332 6.79 1.99 14.74
CA HIS A 332 6.61 3.02 13.71
C HIS A 332 6.18 4.38 14.30
N SER A 333 6.44 4.58 15.60
CA SER A 333 6.20 5.85 16.27
C SER A 333 7.09 6.93 15.65
N MET A 334 6.54 8.12 15.45
CA MET A 334 7.21 9.22 14.78
C MET A 334 6.83 10.55 15.44
N HIS A 335 7.82 11.43 15.54
CA HIS A 335 7.63 12.82 15.93
C HIS A 335 8.37 13.68 14.91
N ASP A 336 7.69 14.67 14.34
CA ASP A 336 8.24 15.56 13.32
C ASP A 336 7.88 17.01 13.65
N GLU A 337 8.90 17.82 13.92
CA GLU A 337 8.80 19.27 14.11
C GLU A 337 8.96 20.04 12.78
N PHE A 338 9.17 19.32 11.67
CA PHE A 338 9.34 19.89 10.33
C PHE A 338 10.54 20.85 10.24
N ASP A 339 11.66 20.49 10.87
CA ASP A 339 12.90 21.27 10.87
C ASP A 339 13.66 21.20 9.54
N THR A 340 13.39 20.18 8.73
CA THR A 340 14.14 19.92 7.49
C THR A 340 13.40 20.43 6.25
N PRO A 341 14.12 20.83 5.18
CA PRO A 341 13.51 21.39 3.96
C PRO A 341 12.87 20.34 3.04
N LYS A 342 12.88 19.06 3.43
CA LYS A 342 12.26 17.95 2.72
C LYS A 342 11.41 17.17 3.71
N LEU A 343 10.22 16.73 3.29
CA LEU A 343 9.44 15.79 4.10
C LEU A 343 10.22 14.48 4.31
N HIS A 344 10.13 13.93 5.52
CA HIS A 344 10.57 12.57 5.83
C HIS A 344 9.94 11.55 4.85
N ASP A 345 10.65 10.46 4.54
CA ASP A 345 10.21 9.48 3.53
C ASP A 345 8.96 8.68 3.95
N GLU A 346 8.56 8.78 5.23
CA GLU A 346 7.28 8.24 5.74
C GLU A 346 6.05 9.02 5.26
N TRP A 347 6.24 10.26 4.81
CA TRP A 347 5.16 11.11 4.36
C TRP A 347 4.74 10.80 2.94
N ASN A 348 3.43 10.79 2.72
CA ASN A 348 2.83 10.66 1.40
C ASN A 348 1.88 11.80 1.10
N THR A 349 1.79 12.12 -0.18
CA THR A 349 0.78 13.00 -0.77
C THR A 349 -0.13 12.18 -1.68
N LEU A 350 -1.31 12.71 -1.99
CA LEU A 350 -2.20 12.06 -2.97
C LEU A 350 -1.84 12.49 -4.39
N ARG A 351 -1.48 11.50 -5.22
CA ARG A 351 -1.31 11.54 -6.69
C ARG A 351 -0.17 12.38 -7.24
N VAL A 352 0.19 13.47 -6.58
CA VAL A 352 1.15 14.47 -7.06
C VAL A 352 2.30 14.64 -6.06
N PRO A 353 3.51 15.02 -6.49
CA PRO A 353 4.61 15.33 -5.57
C PRO A 353 4.27 16.50 -4.64
N PHE A 354 4.93 16.51 -3.48
CA PHE A 354 4.96 17.69 -2.61
C PHE A 354 5.84 18.76 -3.25
N THR A 355 5.21 19.83 -3.75
CA THR A 355 5.86 21.00 -4.36
C THR A 355 5.38 22.27 -3.67
N GLU A 356 5.99 23.41 -3.99
CA GLU A 356 5.57 24.73 -3.49
C GLU A 356 4.10 25.06 -3.79
N GLU A 357 3.48 24.43 -4.80
CA GLU A 357 2.04 24.58 -5.07
C GLU A 357 1.17 23.99 -3.93
N MET A 358 1.65 22.92 -3.28
CA MET A 358 0.98 22.30 -2.14
C MET A 358 1.44 22.92 -0.82
N GLY A 359 2.74 23.21 -0.67
CA GLY A 359 3.29 23.70 0.58
C GLY A 359 4.81 23.70 0.66
N THR A 360 5.32 24.02 1.84
CA THR A 360 6.75 24.03 2.16
C THR A 360 6.99 23.47 3.56
N THR A 361 8.15 22.84 3.79
CA THR A 361 8.59 22.37 5.11
C THR A 361 9.97 22.95 5.45
N GLY A 362 10.29 23.07 6.73
CA GLY A 362 11.56 23.59 7.23
C GLY A 362 11.37 24.69 8.27
N ASP A 363 12.43 25.00 9.01
CA ASP A 363 12.43 26.03 10.06
C ASP A 363 11.34 25.82 11.15
N GLY A 364 11.09 24.55 11.49
CA GLY A 364 10.18 24.14 12.55
C GLY A 364 8.70 24.27 12.17
N ARG A 365 8.35 24.07 10.89
CA ARG A 365 6.96 24.05 10.41
C ARG A 365 6.77 23.38 9.06
N LEU A 366 5.56 22.85 8.85
CA LEU A 366 4.97 22.54 7.56
C LEU A 366 3.88 23.56 7.25
N THR A 367 4.00 24.27 6.15
CA THR A 367 2.94 25.15 5.63
C THR A 367 2.24 24.46 4.48
N LEU A 368 0.92 24.31 4.57
CA LEU A 368 0.07 23.81 3.48
C LEU A 368 -0.78 24.94 2.92
N VAL A 369 -0.84 25.03 1.60
CA VAL A 369 -1.71 25.96 0.87
C VAL A 369 -3.06 25.29 0.66
N GLY A 370 -4.16 25.97 0.99
CA GLY A 370 -5.51 25.43 0.82
C GLY A 370 -5.83 25.15 -0.65
N LYS A 371 -6.23 23.90 -0.94
CA LYS A 371 -6.63 23.45 -2.30
C LYS A 371 -8.04 22.85 -2.29
N GLY A 372 -8.34 21.90 -3.16
CA GLY A 372 -9.63 21.22 -3.19
C GLY A 372 -9.92 20.42 -1.92
N SER A 373 -11.15 19.93 -1.82
CA SER A 373 -11.58 19.09 -0.69
C SER A 373 -10.89 17.72 -0.68
N LEU A 374 -11.02 16.99 0.43
CA LEU A 374 -10.58 15.59 0.55
C LEU A 374 -11.20 14.64 -0.50
N SER A 375 -12.24 15.07 -1.23
CA SER A 375 -12.84 14.32 -2.34
C SER A 375 -12.26 14.69 -3.72
N ASN A 376 -11.33 15.64 -3.79
CA ASN A 376 -10.72 16.08 -5.05
C ASN A 376 -9.55 15.17 -5.46
N LYS A 377 -9.63 14.58 -6.66
CA LYS A 377 -8.59 13.69 -7.24
C LYS A 377 -7.50 14.41 -8.02
N HIS A 378 -7.54 15.74 -8.08
CA HIS A 378 -6.60 16.54 -8.87
C HIS A 378 -5.73 17.41 -7.98
N GLU A 379 -6.36 18.29 -7.20
CA GLU A 379 -5.67 19.33 -6.43
C GLU A 379 -6.15 19.25 -4.99
N LEU A 380 -5.28 18.71 -4.14
CA LEU A 380 -5.51 18.49 -2.73
C LEU A 380 -4.20 18.69 -1.97
N SER A 381 -4.25 19.44 -0.87
CA SER A 381 -3.12 19.55 0.06
C SER A 381 -3.36 18.63 1.25
N LEU A 382 -2.77 17.44 1.15
CA LEU A 382 -2.79 16.40 2.17
C LEU A 382 -1.40 15.79 2.26
N VAL A 383 -0.82 15.80 3.45
CA VAL A 383 0.40 15.08 3.81
C VAL A 383 0.06 14.10 4.92
N ALA A 384 0.20 12.80 4.68
CA ALA A 384 -0.26 11.76 5.59
C ALA A 384 0.69 10.56 5.67
N LYS A 385 0.64 9.83 6.78
CA LYS A 385 1.30 8.54 6.95
C LYS A 385 0.28 7.43 7.19
N ARG A 386 0.69 6.19 6.97
CA ARG A 386 -0.13 4.98 7.16
C ARG A 386 -0.51 4.80 8.62
N TRP A 387 -1.68 4.21 8.87
CA TRP A 387 -1.94 3.50 10.12
C TRP A 387 -1.12 2.21 10.10
N GLN A 388 -0.26 2.00 11.10
CA GLN A 388 0.63 0.83 11.20
C GLN A 388 0.38 0.01 12.47
N ALA A 389 -0.45 0.52 13.38
CA ALA A 389 -0.92 -0.17 14.56
C ALA A 389 -2.45 -0.04 14.70
N PHE A 390 -3.07 -1.01 15.38
CA PHE A 390 -4.50 -0.92 15.74
C PHE A 390 -4.75 0.08 16.87
N ASN A 391 -3.77 0.29 17.74
CA ASN A 391 -3.85 1.23 18.84
C ASN A 391 -2.75 2.28 18.65
N PHE A 392 -3.15 3.53 18.46
CA PHE A 392 -2.22 4.64 18.41
C PHE A 392 -2.93 5.95 18.73
N ASP A 393 -2.13 6.95 19.08
CA ASP A 393 -2.56 8.35 19.13
C ASP A 393 -1.78 9.13 18.08
N ALA A 394 -2.45 10.01 17.33
CA ALA A 394 -1.78 10.92 16.42
C ALA A 394 -2.29 12.35 16.60
N GLU A 395 -1.38 13.31 16.63
CA GLU A 395 -1.64 14.69 17.03
C GLU A 395 -0.97 15.68 16.07
N VAL A 396 -1.65 16.79 15.83
CA VAL A 396 -1.11 17.93 15.09
C VAL A 396 -1.27 19.20 15.91
N LYS A 397 -0.32 20.12 15.76
CA LYS A 397 -0.41 21.49 16.25
C LYS A 397 -0.58 22.45 15.07
N VAL A 398 -1.78 22.99 14.88
CA VAL A 398 -2.15 23.80 13.71
C VAL A 398 -2.49 25.24 14.06
N LYS A 399 -2.01 26.18 13.25
CA LYS A 399 -2.47 27.57 13.19
C LYS A 399 -3.17 27.78 11.86
N PHE A 400 -4.41 28.27 11.92
CA PHE A 400 -5.23 28.53 10.74
C PHE A 400 -6.23 29.64 11.04
N ASP A 401 -6.31 30.62 10.14
CA ASP A 401 -7.17 31.80 10.28
C ASP A 401 -8.22 31.84 9.16
N PRO A 402 -9.24 30.95 9.19
CA PRO A 402 -10.29 30.93 8.18
C PRO A 402 -11.22 32.13 8.33
N PHE A 403 -11.70 32.64 7.20
CA PHE A 403 -12.68 33.73 7.16
C PHE A 403 -13.97 33.35 6.44
N ASN A 404 -14.09 32.11 5.98
CA ASN A 404 -15.31 31.53 5.45
C ASN A 404 -15.32 30.00 5.64
N TYR A 405 -16.50 29.37 5.54
CA TYR A 405 -16.69 27.93 5.78
C TYR A 405 -16.07 27.02 4.69
N GLN A 406 -15.59 27.58 3.59
CA GLN A 406 -14.93 26.83 2.51
C GLN A 406 -13.46 26.55 2.82
N GLN A 407 -12.96 27.11 3.93
CA GLN A 407 -11.59 27.01 4.42
C GLN A 407 -11.55 26.12 5.65
N MET A 408 -10.77 25.04 5.58
CA MET A 408 -10.65 24.04 6.66
C MET A 408 -9.22 23.54 6.76
N ALA A 409 -8.65 23.45 7.96
CA ALA A 409 -7.35 22.82 8.17
C ALA A 409 -7.27 22.06 9.49
N GLY A 410 -6.57 20.93 9.51
CA GLY A 410 -6.44 20.12 10.72
C GLY A 410 -5.95 18.69 10.48
N LEU A 411 -6.48 17.76 11.28
CA LEU A 411 -6.11 16.34 11.34
C LEU A 411 -7.17 15.46 10.68
N THR A 412 -6.78 14.68 9.67
CA THR A 412 -7.66 13.74 8.99
C THR A 412 -7.22 12.29 9.19
N ASN A 413 -8.20 11.39 9.32
CA ASN A 413 -8.02 9.98 9.03
C ASN A 413 -8.67 9.68 7.67
N PHE A 414 -7.92 9.10 6.75
CA PHE A 414 -8.27 9.05 5.33
C PHE A 414 -8.05 7.66 4.76
N TYR A 415 -9.01 7.17 3.97
CA TYR A 415 -8.84 5.96 3.17
C TYR A 415 -8.88 6.31 1.67
N ASN A 416 -9.97 6.92 1.19
CA ASN A 416 -10.10 7.40 -0.18
C ASN A 416 -11.04 8.62 -0.28
N ASP A 417 -11.27 9.14 -1.49
CA ASP A 417 -12.10 10.33 -1.77
C ASP A 417 -13.55 10.27 -1.26
N LYS A 418 -14.00 9.08 -0.84
CA LYS A 418 -15.36 8.79 -0.35
C LYS A 418 -15.40 8.27 1.09
N HIS A 419 -14.24 8.04 1.71
CA HIS A 419 -14.09 7.43 3.04
C HIS A 419 -12.98 8.16 3.81
N TRP A 420 -13.38 9.08 4.68
CA TRP A 420 -12.47 9.85 5.53
C TRP A 420 -13.23 10.47 6.69
N SER A 421 -12.51 10.85 7.73
CA SER A 421 -12.98 11.79 8.75
C SER A 421 -11.94 12.89 8.96
N PHE A 422 -12.40 14.05 9.42
CA PHE A 422 -11.57 15.24 9.52
C PHE A 422 -11.98 16.03 10.76
N ALA A 423 -11.04 16.24 11.68
CA ALA A 423 -11.15 17.25 12.73
C ALA A 423 -10.41 18.50 12.25
N PHE A 424 -11.08 19.64 12.21
CA PHE A 424 -10.53 20.82 11.55
C PHE A 424 -10.98 22.13 12.16
N VAL A 425 -10.10 23.13 12.06
CA VAL A 425 -10.41 24.53 12.28
C VAL A 425 -11.05 25.09 11.00
N THR A 426 -12.20 25.73 11.12
CA THR A 426 -12.92 26.41 10.03
C THR A 426 -13.59 27.68 10.55
N TRP A 427 -14.45 28.29 9.74
CA TRP A 427 -15.25 29.45 10.09
C TRP A 427 -16.74 29.14 9.96
N ASN A 428 -17.56 29.67 10.86
CA ASN A 428 -19.01 29.71 10.71
C ASN A 428 -19.60 31.10 11.06
N GLU A 429 -20.82 31.35 10.61
CA GLU A 429 -21.49 32.66 10.71
C GLU A 429 -21.82 33.06 12.16
N LYS A 430 -21.89 32.08 13.08
CA LYS A 430 -22.34 32.28 14.46
C LYS A 430 -21.19 32.68 15.39
N ASN A 431 -20.07 31.98 15.28
CA ASN A 431 -18.96 32.05 16.22
C ASN A 431 -17.66 32.53 15.57
N GLY A 432 -17.62 32.69 14.24
CA GLY A 432 -16.36 32.94 13.53
C GLY A 432 -15.52 31.68 13.49
N ARG A 433 -14.28 31.73 13.99
CA ARG A 433 -13.35 30.59 13.98
C ARG A 433 -13.79 29.50 14.95
N VAL A 434 -13.95 28.27 14.45
CA VAL A 434 -14.48 27.13 15.20
C VAL A 434 -13.73 25.84 14.88
N ILE A 435 -13.85 24.84 15.76
CA ILE A 435 -13.49 23.44 15.50
C ILE A 435 -14.76 22.65 15.16
N GLU A 436 -14.69 21.85 14.09
CA GLU A 436 -15.71 20.90 13.67
C GLU A 436 -15.08 19.53 13.40
N VAL A 437 -15.91 18.48 13.46
CA VAL A 437 -15.56 17.14 12.99
C VAL A 437 -16.57 16.71 11.93
N ALA A 438 -16.06 16.21 10.81
CA ALA A 438 -16.88 15.64 9.76
C ALA A 438 -16.42 14.24 9.35
N GLU A 439 -17.36 13.43 8.87
CA GLU A 439 -17.13 12.14 8.24
C GLU A 439 -17.71 12.16 6.83
N CYS A 440 -16.95 11.62 5.87
CA CYS A 440 -17.45 11.17 4.59
C CYS A 440 -17.45 9.65 4.58
N ASN A 441 -18.64 9.05 4.49
CA ASN A 441 -18.81 7.61 4.43
C ASN A 441 -19.61 7.27 3.17
N ARG A 442 -18.98 6.56 2.22
CA ARG A 442 -19.53 6.24 0.89
C ARG A 442 -20.00 7.49 0.13
N GLY A 443 -19.28 8.61 0.30
CA GLY A 443 -19.63 9.90 -0.30
C GLY A 443 -20.71 10.68 0.47
N GLY A 444 -21.33 10.10 1.50
CA GLY A 444 -22.25 10.80 2.38
C GLY A 444 -21.50 11.65 3.40
N TYR A 445 -21.75 12.95 3.43
CA TYR A 445 -21.10 13.90 4.35
C TYR A 445 -21.93 14.13 5.62
N ARG A 446 -21.30 14.04 6.78
CA ARG A 446 -21.91 14.29 8.09
C ARG A 446 -21.00 15.17 8.95
N SER A 447 -21.49 16.35 9.34
CA SER A 447 -20.93 17.14 10.45
C SER A 447 -21.48 16.68 11.79
N PHE A 448 -20.62 16.61 12.80
CA PHE A 448 -20.98 16.15 14.15
C PHE A 448 -21.50 17.27 15.05
N LEU A 449 -20.90 18.46 15.01
CA LEU A 449 -21.24 19.55 15.93
C LEU A 449 -22.20 20.58 15.33
N ARG A 450 -22.09 20.89 14.04
CA ARG A 450 -22.99 21.81 13.30
C ARG A 450 -23.02 23.19 13.96
N ASP A 451 -24.20 23.67 14.36
CA ASP A 451 -24.39 24.96 15.04
C ASP A 451 -23.76 25.00 16.45
N ASP A 452 -23.37 23.84 16.98
CA ASP A 452 -22.68 23.65 18.26
C ASP A 452 -21.16 23.46 18.08
N ALA A 453 -20.61 23.78 16.90
CA ALA A 453 -19.17 23.79 16.66
C ALA A 453 -18.42 24.63 17.71
N ILE A 454 -17.28 24.11 18.16
CA ILE A 454 -16.54 24.62 19.32
C ILE A 454 -15.87 25.95 18.94
N PRO A 455 -16.22 27.09 19.57
CA PRO A 455 -15.54 28.36 19.31
C PRO A 455 -14.06 28.29 19.67
N VAL A 456 -13.19 28.77 18.77
CA VAL A 456 -11.77 28.97 19.05
C VAL A 456 -11.60 30.41 19.56
N PRO A 457 -11.18 30.64 20.81
CA PRO A 457 -10.97 31.99 21.33
C PRO A 457 -10.00 32.82 20.47
N ASP A 458 -10.20 34.14 20.43
CA ASP A 458 -9.38 35.04 19.59
C ASP A 458 -7.91 35.09 20.01
N ASP A 459 -7.59 34.85 21.29
CA ASP A 459 -6.24 34.83 21.85
C ASP A 459 -5.51 33.49 21.65
N VAL A 460 -6.20 32.47 21.14
CA VAL A 460 -5.61 31.16 20.83
C VAL A 460 -4.96 31.22 19.45
N GLU A 461 -3.63 31.10 19.41
CA GLU A 461 -2.88 31.09 18.15
C GLU A 461 -2.83 29.69 17.51
N PHE A 462 -2.67 28.65 18.34
CA PHE A 462 -2.54 27.26 17.90
C PHE A 462 -3.64 26.39 18.51
N VAL A 463 -4.14 25.46 17.72
CA VAL A 463 -5.05 24.40 18.14
C VAL A 463 -4.31 23.07 18.01
N TRP A 464 -4.36 22.26 19.06
CA TRP A 464 -3.94 20.87 19.00
C TRP A 464 -5.16 20.02 18.69
N LEU A 465 -5.03 19.13 17.71
CA LEU A 465 -6.05 18.16 17.35
C LEU A 465 -5.42 16.78 17.45
N ARG A 466 -6.06 15.85 18.15
CA ARG A 466 -5.56 14.49 18.33
C ARG A 466 -6.64 13.47 17.99
N THR A 467 -6.26 12.43 17.24
CA THR A 467 -7.06 11.23 17.03
C THR A 467 -6.57 10.13 17.95
N LYS A 468 -7.51 9.38 18.54
CA LYS A 468 -7.23 8.22 19.38
C LYS A 468 -7.84 6.99 18.75
N VAL A 469 -7.00 6.17 18.10
CA VAL A 469 -7.45 4.94 17.46
C VAL A 469 -7.32 3.77 18.42
N ARG A 470 -8.41 3.02 18.62
CA ARG A 470 -8.51 1.90 19.56
C ARG A 470 -9.15 0.71 18.86
N LYS A 471 -8.43 0.15 17.88
CA LYS A 471 -8.74 -1.01 17.04
C LYS A 471 -10.06 -0.92 16.27
N GLN A 472 -11.19 -0.98 16.98
CA GLN A 472 -12.54 -1.00 16.42
C GLN A 472 -13.10 0.40 16.16
N SER A 473 -12.67 1.38 16.94
CA SER A 473 -13.20 2.73 16.86
C SER A 473 -12.11 3.77 17.10
N TYR A 474 -12.43 5.01 16.79
CA TYR A 474 -11.60 6.15 17.09
C TYR A 474 -12.43 7.39 17.40
N SER A 475 -11.84 8.31 18.15
CA SER A 475 -12.42 9.62 18.46
C SER A 475 -11.38 10.73 18.29
N TYR A 476 -11.87 11.98 18.27
CA TYR A 476 -11.01 13.15 18.23
C TYR A 476 -11.10 13.93 19.53
N GLU A 477 -10.03 14.62 19.87
CA GLU A 477 -9.98 15.60 20.95
C GLU A 477 -9.18 16.83 20.51
N TYR A 478 -9.39 17.93 21.21
CA TYR A 478 -8.68 19.18 20.96
C TYR A 478 -8.08 19.77 22.24
N SER A 479 -7.09 20.65 22.07
CA SER A 479 -6.55 21.49 23.13
C SER A 479 -6.20 22.88 22.60
N PHE A 480 -6.31 23.88 23.46
CA PHE A 480 -5.87 25.26 23.21
C PHE A 480 -4.55 25.61 23.89
N ASP A 481 -4.02 24.71 24.73
CA ASP A 481 -2.78 24.91 25.49
C ASP A 481 -1.76 23.76 25.34
N GLY A 482 -2.11 22.72 24.59
CA GLY A 482 -1.31 21.52 24.38
C GLY A 482 -1.16 20.64 25.63
N LYS A 483 -1.97 20.87 26.67
CA LYS A 483 -1.88 20.17 27.96
C LYS A 483 -3.21 19.59 28.40
N ASN A 484 -4.26 20.41 28.33
CA ASN A 484 -5.61 20.02 28.72
C ASN A 484 -6.39 19.70 27.45
N TYR A 485 -6.71 18.42 27.27
CA TYR A 485 -7.46 17.94 26.11
C TYR A 485 -8.92 17.73 26.46
N THR A 486 -9.79 18.07 25.51
CA THR A 486 -11.23 17.87 25.60
C THR A 486 -11.68 17.00 24.44
N GLU A 487 -12.35 15.90 24.75
CA GLU A 487 -12.93 15.00 23.73
C GLU A 487 -14.01 15.74 22.94
N ILE A 488 -13.96 15.60 21.61
CA ILE A 488 -14.97 16.13 20.70
C ILE A 488 -16.09 15.08 20.60
N PRO A 489 -17.37 15.46 20.78
CA PRO A 489 -18.48 14.53 20.67
C PRO A 489 -18.52 13.79 19.32
N GLY A 490 -18.35 12.46 19.38
CA GLY A 490 -18.44 11.59 18.22
C GLY A 490 -17.47 10.41 18.33
N THR A 491 -17.99 9.19 18.18
CA THR A 491 -17.17 7.99 18.01
C THR A 491 -17.35 7.51 16.58
N LEU A 492 -16.24 7.29 15.91
CA LEU A 492 -16.17 6.85 14.52
C LEU A 492 -15.79 5.36 14.49
N ASP A 493 -16.37 4.65 13.55
CA ASP A 493 -16.11 3.22 13.33
C ASP A 493 -14.87 3.08 12.44
N ALA A 494 -13.84 2.38 12.93
CA ALA A 494 -12.61 2.16 12.17
C ALA A 494 -12.83 1.28 10.93
N ALA A 495 -13.89 0.47 10.89
CA ALA A 495 -14.21 -0.37 9.74
C ALA A 495 -14.47 0.46 8.49
N VAL A 496 -15.00 1.69 8.63
CA VAL A 496 -15.28 2.61 7.50
C VAL A 496 -14.02 2.93 6.69
N LEU A 497 -12.84 2.86 7.33
CA LEU A 497 -11.53 3.10 6.72
C LEU A 497 -10.78 1.79 6.42
N SER A 498 -11.50 0.74 6.00
CA SER A 498 -10.92 -0.57 5.64
C SER A 498 -11.25 -1.00 4.22
N ASP A 499 -10.36 -1.79 3.63
CA ASP A 499 -10.54 -2.44 2.31
C ASP A 499 -11.90 -3.14 2.21
N ASP A 500 -12.24 -3.90 3.25
CA ASP A 500 -13.42 -4.76 3.33
C ASP A 500 -14.73 -3.98 3.36
N TYR A 501 -14.74 -2.81 3.97
CA TYR A 501 -15.89 -1.92 3.99
C TYR A 501 -16.07 -1.18 2.67
N VAL A 502 -14.97 -0.74 2.07
CA VAL A 502 -14.97 0.00 0.80
C VAL A 502 -15.40 -0.91 -0.35
N LEU A 503 -14.90 -2.15 -0.39
CA LEU A 503 -15.25 -3.17 -1.39
C LEU A 503 -16.76 -3.35 -1.57
N GLN A 504 -17.55 -3.16 -0.53
CA GLN A 504 -19.02 -3.27 -0.60
C GLN A 504 -19.69 -2.18 -1.45
N SER A 505 -18.96 -1.12 -1.83
CA SER A 505 -19.53 0.05 -2.52
C SER A 505 -18.69 0.55 -3.70
N TYR A 506 -17.43 0.10 -3.83
CA TYR A 506 -16.50 0.59 -4.83
C TYR A 506 -15.48 -0.48 -5.20
N GLY A 507 -15.20 -0.66 -6.49
CA GLY A 507 -14.31 -1.72 -6.98
C GLY A 507 -12.81 -1.51 -6.72
N GLY A 508 -12.38 -0.31 -6.30
CA GLY A 508 -11.01 -0.02 -5.89
C GLY A 508 -10.85 0.03 -4.37
N PHE A 509 -10.28 -1.02 -3.78
CA PHE A 509 -10.24 -1.23 -2.33
C PHE A 509 -8.86 -1.72 -1.85
N PHE A 510 -7.77 -1.15 -2.36
CA PHE A 510 -6.46 -1.82 -2.32
C PHE A 510 -5.41 -1.16 -1.41
N THR A 511 -5.80 -0.15 -0.63
CA THR A 511 -4.86 0.69 0.14
C THR A 511 -4.88 0.33 1.63
N GLY A 512 -5.46 1.19 2.46
CA GLY A 512 -5.47 1.13 3.92
C GLY A 512 -5.64 2.54 4.50
N ALA A 513 -5.93 2.65 5.79
CA ALA A 513 -6.11 3.93 6.46
C ALA A 513 -4.80 4.72 6.61
N PHE A 514 -4.90 6.03 6.48
CA PHE A 514 -3.86 7.02 6.71
C PHE A 514 -4.32 8.04 7.76
N VAL A 515 -3.35 8.68 8.40
CA VAL A 515 -3.56 9.83 9.29
C VAL A 515 -2.62 10.96 8.91
N GLY A 516 -3.10 12.19 8.88
CA GLY A 516 -2.28 13.30 8.39
C GLY A 516 -2.89 14.69 8.52
N MET A 517 -2.18 15.63 7.90
CA MET A 517 -2.48 17.06 7.91
C MET A 517 -3.08 17.46 6.57
N ALA A 518 -4.21 18.17 6.62
CA ALA A 518 -4.87 18.67 5.42
C ALA A 518 -5.17 20.15 5.52
N CYS A 519 -5.10 20.85 4.37
CA CYS A 519 -5.57 22.22 4.20
C CYS A 519 -6.44 22.32 2.96
N VAL A 520 -7.70 22.70 3.17
CA VAL A 520 -8.73 22.82 2.15
C VAL A 520 -9.11 24.30 2.04
N ASP A 521 -9.11 24.82 0.82
CA ASP A 521 -9.70 26.11 0.45
C ASP A 521 -10.29 26.00 -0.96
N TYR A 522 -11.52 25.49 -1.05
CA TYR A 522 -12.22 25.41 -2.34
C TYR A 522 -12.91 26.74 -2.73
N SER A 523 -12.67 27.83 -1.99
CA SER A 523 -12.99 29.18 -2.46
C SER A 523 -11.93 29.74 -3.40
N GLY A 524 -10.73 29.15 -3.40
CA GLY A 524 -9.63 29.51 -4.31
C GLY A 524 -8.83 30.73 -3.86
N TYR A 525 -8.88 31.09 -2.57
CA TYR A 525 -8.05 32.16 -2.01
C TYR A 525 -6.70 31.68 -1.49
N ASP A 526 -6.39 30.39 -1.66
CA ASP A 526 -5.11 29.77 -1.26
C ASP A 526 -4.78 30.01 0.23
N GLN A 527 -5.78 30.01 1.12
CA GLN A 527 -5.53 30.23 2.54
C GLN A 527 -4.59 29.16 3.10
N THR A 528 -3.59 29.60 3.87
CA THR A 528 -2.51 28.72 4.34
C THR A 528 -2.72 28.27 5.78
N ALA A 529 -2.38 27.02 6.06
CA ALA A 529 -2.30 26.47 7.41
C ALA A 529 -0.84 26.18 7.79
N GLU A 530 -0.46 26.54 9.00
CA GLU A 530 0.87 26.26 9.56
C GLU A 530 0.76 25.14 10.60
N PHE A 531 1.42 24.01 10.33
CA PHE A 531 1.56 22.89 11.25
C PHE A 531 2.95 22.95 11.88
N ARG A 532 3.02 22.88 13.21
CA ARG A 532 4.28 22.99 13.96
C ARG A 532 4.87 21.66 14.36
N SER A 533 4.02 20.69 14.65
CA SER A 533 4.44 19.34 14.96
C SER A 533 3.41 18.34 14.47
N PHE A 534 3.88 17.13 14.20
CA PHE A 534 3.07 15.94 14.09
C PHE A 534 3.66 14.86 14.99
N ASP A 535 2.79 14.24 15.80
CA ASP A 535 3.12 13.09 16.63
C ASP A 535 2.28 11.91 16.19
N TYR A 536 2.89 10.73 16.03
CA TYR A 536 2.22 9.44 15.90
C TYR A 536 2.87 8.48 16.87
N LYS A 537 2.09 7.94 17.80
CA LYS A 537 2.59 7.08 18.85
C LYS A 537 1.79 5.79 18.90
N GLU A 538 2.45 4.69 18.57
CA GLU A 538 1.88 3.36 18.71
C GLU A 538 1.69 3.01 20.18
N LEU A 539 0.63 2.26 20.45
CA LEU A 539 0.26 1.77 21.77
C LEU A 539 0.07 0.26 21.70
N ASP A 540 0.22 -0.41 22.84
CA ASP A 540 0.03 -1.85 22.97
C ASP A 540 -1.39 -2.32 22.60
#